data_AF-A0A7X6PWY5-F1
#
_entry.id   AF-A0A7X6PWY5-F1
#
_cell.length_a   1.000
_cell.length_b   1.000
_cell.length_c   1.000
_cell.angle_alpha   90.00
_cell.angle_beta   90.00
_cell.angle_gamma   90.00
#
_symmetry.space_group_name_H-M   'P 1'
#
loop_
_entity.id
_entity.type
_entity.pdbx_description
1 polymer ?
#
loop_
_entity_poly.entity_id
_entity_poly.type
_entity_poly.pdbx_seq_one_letter_code
_entity_poly.pdbx_strand_id
1 'polypeptide(L)'
;SYLDKLIQKKPSSGLMLKKAEILLYARKNREAIKACDDLIAFNPNEGGAYKIKGMAFWDLEDWDNMKVAFTRAQAFKEHRREAENGLDYIKSLDEAKKSLMQ
;
A
#
# COMPACT_ATOMS: atom_id res chain seq x y z
N SER A 1 -5.39 20.63 0.37
CA SER A 1 -4.79 20.75 1.72
C SER A 1 -3.48 21.53 1.66
N TYR A 2 -2.88 21.93 2.79
CA TYR A 2 -1.54 22.56 2.82
C TYR A 2 -0.49 21.68 2.13
N LEU A 3 -0.59 20.36 2.33
CA LEU A 3 0.31 19.37 1.75
C LEU A 3 0.23 19.33 0.21
N ASP A 4 -0.98 19.45 -0.38
CA ASP A 4 -1.14 19.46 -1.83
C ASP A 4 -0.49 20.69 -2.48
N LYS A 5 -0.59 21.85 -1.83
CA LYS A 5 0.08 23.08 -2.29
C LYS A 5 1.60 22.95 -2.24
N LEU A 6 2.14 22.28 -1.21
CA LEU A 6 3.57 22.00 -1.09
C LEU A 6 4.05 21.05 -2.18
N ILE A 7 3.32 19.96 -2.43
CA ILE A 7 3.63 18.99 -3.48
C ILE A 7 3.63 19.66 -4.87
N GLN A 8 2.68 20.57 -5.13
CA GLN A 8 2.66 21.31 -6.41
C GLN A 8 3.87 22.23 -6.59
N LYS A 9 4.32 22.91 -5.53
CA LYS A 9 5.48 23.82 -5.60
C LYS A 9 6.81 23.09 -5.67
N LYS A 10 6.92 21.97 -4.94
CA LYS A 10 8.14 21.16 -4.86
C LYS A 10 7.76 19.69 -4.62
N PRO A 11 7.50 18.93 -5.70
CA PRO A 11 7.18 17.51 -5.55
C PRO A 11 8.41 16.75 -5.04
N SER A 12 8.19 15.90 -4.06
CA SER A 12 9.20 14.97 -3.54
C SER A 12 8.53 13.66 -3.13
N SER A 13 9.24 12.55 -3.29
CA SER A 13 8.69 11.24 -2.91
C SER A 13 8.32 11.21 -1.43
N GLY A 14 9.14 11.80 -0.55
CA GLY A 14 8.86 11.90 0.88
C GLY A 14 7.57 12.67 1.22
N LEU A 15 7.28 13.80 0.55
CA LEU A 15 6.03 14.54 0.80
C LEU A 15 4.80 13.78 0.30
N MET A 16 4.92 13.15 -0.88
CA MET A 16 3.84 12.34 -1.45
C MET A 16 3.61 11.07 -0.64
N LEU A 17 4.66 10.45 -0.12
CA LEU A 17 4.58 9.32 0.80
C LEU A 17 3.86 9.74 2.08
N LYS A 18 4.22 10.90 2.63
CA LYS A 18 3.57 11.43 3.84
C LYS A 18 2.08 11.68 3.62
N LYS A 19 1.70 12.15 2.42
CA LYS A 19 0.30 12.31 2.03
C LYS A 19 -0.43 10.97 2.08
N ALA A 20 0.13 9.94 1.46
CA ALA A 20 -0.46 8.61 1.43
C ALA A 20 -0.61 8.01 2.85
N GLU A 21 0.40 8.17 3.71
CA GLU A 21 0.33 7.77 5.12
C GLU A 21 -0.83 8.46 5.86
N ILE A 22 -0.94 9.78 5.74
CA ILE A 22 -1.99 10.55 6.42
C ILE A 22 -3.38 10.09 5.96
N LEU A 23 -3.55 9.85 4.65
CA LEU A 23 -4.80 9.38 4.09
C LEU A 23 -5.17 7.97 4.60
N LEU A 24 -4.18 7.08 4.71
CA LEU A 24 -4.37 5.75 5.29
C LEU A 24 -4.79 5.85 6.76
N TYR A 25 -4.08 6.63 7.58
CA TYR A 25 -4.43 6.83 9.00
C TYR A 25 -5.81 7.49 9.18
N ALA A 26 -6.22 8.32 8.23
CA ALA A 26 -7.56 8.89 8.19
C ALA A 26 -8.64 7.91 7.67
N ARG A 27 -8.29 6.64 7.41
CA ARG A 27 -9.16 5.59 6.85
C ARG A 27 -9.77 5.94 5.50
N LYS A 28 -9.16 6.88 4.78
CA LYS A 28 -9.53 7.29 3.42
C LYS A 28 -8.83 6.38 2.41
N ASN A 29 -9.09 5.07 2.50
CA ASN A 29 -8.29 4.05 1.82
C ASN A 29 -8.21 4.24 0.30
N ARG A 30 -9.33 4.61 -0.35
CA ARG A 30 -9.34 4.89 -1.81
C ARG A 30 -8.50 6.11 -2.19
N GLU A 31 -8.51 7.15 -1.36
CA GLU A 31 -7.66 8.34 -1.58
C GLU A 31 -6.18 8.01 -1.32
N ALA A 32 -5.90 7.17 -0.31
CA ALA A 32 -4.54 6.70 0.00
C ALA A 32 -3.97 5.87 -1.17
N ILE A 33 -4.76 4.96 -1.74
CA ILE A 33 -4.39 4.17 -2.93
C ILE A 33 -4.06 5.09 -4.10
N LYS A 34 -4.91 6.09 -4.39
CA LYS A 34 -4.63 7.06 -5.45
C LYS A 34 -3.35 7.85 -5.20
N ALA A 35 -3.11 8.29 -3.96
CA ALA A 35 -1.88 8.99 -3.61
C ALA A 35 -0.64 8.09 -3.75
N CYS A 36 -0.75 6.80 -3.42
CA CYS A 36 0.29 5.81 -3.68
C CYS A 36 0.54 5.63 -5.18
N ASP A 37 -0.51 5.59 -6.01
CA ASP A 37 -0.38 5.47 -7.46
C ASP A 37 0.32 6.67 -8.08
N ASP A 38 -0.07 7.89 -7.66
CA ASP A 38 0.60 9.13 -8.07
C ASP A 38 2.09 9.11 -7.67
N LEU A 39 2.40 8.62 -6.46
CA LEU A 39 3.78 8.50 -5.96
C LEU A 39 4.58 7.43 -6.72
N ILE A 40 3.98 6.28 -7.03
CA ILE A 40 4.64 5.21 -7.80
C ILE A 40 4.94 5.69 -9.21
N ALA A 41 4.03 6.46 -9.83
CA ALA A 41 4.27 7.07 -11.14
C ALA A 41 5.41 8.11 -11.09
N PHE A 42 5.54 8.84 -9.98
CA PHE A 42 6.61 9.81 -9.77
C PHE A 42 7.97 9.16 -9.44
N ASN A 43 7.97 8.16 -8.54
CA ASN A 43 9.14 7.40 -8.13
C ASN A 43 8.77 5.92 -7.91
N PRO A 44 9.00 5.05 -8.92
CA PRO A 44 8.68 3.63 -8.82
C PRO A 44 9.51 2.86 -7.77
N ASN A 45 10.62 3.45 -7.31
CA ASN A 45 11.53 2.85 -6.32
C ASN A 45 11.19 3.25 -4.88
N GLU A 46 10.06 3.93 -4.66
CA GLU A 46 9.57 4.25 -3.31
C GLU A 46 8.83 3.06 -2.72
N GLY A 47 9.57 2.16 -2.06
CA GLY A 47 9.02 0.93 -1.47
C GLY A 47 7.86 1.18 -0.50
N GLY A 48 7.90 2.31 0.23
CA GLY A 48 6.87 2.69 1.17
C GLY A 48 5.50 2.89 0.51
N ALA A 49 5.47 3.30 -0.76
CA ALA A 49 4.24 3.49 -1.51
C ALA A 49 3.47 2.17 -1.69
N TYR A 50 4.17 1.09 -2.08
CA TYR A 50 3.56 -0.23 -2.23
C TYR A 50 3.09 -0.82 -0.91
N LYS A 51 3.87 -0.63 0.17
CA LYS A 51 3.49 -1.05 1.52
C LYS A 51 2.18 -0.38 1.96
N ILE A 52 2.11 0.95 1.86
CA ILE A 52 0.91 1.71 2.23
C ILE A 52 -0.27 1.31 1.35
N LYS A 53 -0.05 1.09 0.06
CA LYS A 53 -1.08 0.62 -0.87
C LYS A 53 -1.63 -0.75 -0.46
N GLY A 54 -0.75 -1.68 -0.06
CA GLY A 54 -1.14 -2.99 0.46
C GLY A 54 -1.97 -2.90 1.75
N MET A 55 -1.57 -2.05 2.69
CA MET A 55 -2.36 -1.79 3.91
C MET A 55 -3.74 -1.18 3.61
N ALA A 56 -3.80 -0.26 2.64
CA ALA A 56 -5.07 0.33 2.23
C ALA A 56 -6.02 -0.70 1.58
N PHE A 57 -5.49 -1.64 0.80
CA PHE A 57 -6.28 -2.75 0.25
C PHE A 57 -6.69 -3.76 1.32
N TRP A 58 -5.83 -4.02 2.32
CA TRP A 58 -6.20 -4.80 3.50
C TRP A 58 -7.43 -4.22 4.19
N ASP A 59 -7.41 -2.91 4.48
CA ASP A 59 -8.54 -2.24 5.15
C ASP A 59 -9.82 -2.20 4.28
N LEU A 60 -9.71 -2.48 2.97
CA LEU A 60 -10.84 -2.63 2.05
C LEU A 60 -11.23 -4.09 1.79
N GLU A 61 -10.54 -5.05 2.40
CA GLU A 61 -10.69 -6.49 2.17
C GLU A 61 -10.51 -6.90 0.70
N ASP A 62 -9.75 -6.11 -0.06
CA ASP A 62 -9.40 -6.39 -1.45
C ASP A 62 -8.12 -7.24 -1.49
N TRP A 63 -8.28 -8.53 -1.20
CA TRP A 63 -7.17 -9.47 -1.01
C TRP A 63 -6.32 -9.65 -2.27
N ASP A 64 -6.92 -9.56 -3.47
CA ASP A 64 -6.21 -9.69 -4.74
C ASP A 64 -5.25 -8.53 -4.98
N ASN A 65 -5.73 -7.29 -4.83
CA ASN A 65 -4.89 -6.12 -5.00
C ASN A 65 -3.91 -5.94 -3.84
N MET A 66 -4.29 -6.34 -2.62
CA MET A 66 -3.38 -6.42 -1.47
C MET A 66 -2.19 -7.34 -1.80
N LYS A 67 -2.44 -8.53 -2.37
CA LYS A 67 -1.38 -9.48 -2.75
C LYS A 67 -0.38 -8.85 -3.72
N VAL A 68 -0.89 -8.19 -4.77
CA VAL A 68 -0.05 -7.52 -5.78
C VAL A 68 0.79 -6.42 -5.12
N ALA A 69 0.20 -5.60 -4.27
CA ALA A 69 0.89 -4.50 -3.61
C ALA A 69 1.98 -5.00 -2.65
N PHE A 70 1.69 -5.99 -1.80
CA PHE A 70 2.71 -6.54 -0.89
C PHE A 70 3.79 -7.34 -1.62
N THR A 71 3.47 -8.03 -2.73
CA THR A 71 4.49 -8.67 -3.57
C THR A 71 5.50 -7.64 -4.10
N ARG A 72 5.02 -6.45 -4.49
CA ARG A 72 5.92 -5.35 -4.90
C ARG A 72 6.69 -4.76 -3.72
N ALA A 73 6.06 -4.58 -2.56
CA ALA A 73 6.73 -4.10 -1.35
C ALA A 73 7.86 -5.03 -0.88
N GLN A 74 7.70 -6.35 -1.04
CA GLN A 74 8.68 -7.36 -0.62
C GLN A 74 10.05 -7.22 -1.32
N ALA A 75 10.06 -6.66 -2.54
CA ALA A 75 11.30 -6.39 -3.28
C ALA A 75 12.20 -5.36 -2.57
N PHE A 76 11.63 -4.54 -1.67
CA PHE A 76 12.35 -3.53 -0.90
C PHE A 76 12.69 -4.08 0.48
N LYS A 77 14.00 -4.15 0.79
CA LYS A 77 14.50 -4.74 2.05
C LYS A 77 13.85 -4.12 3.30
N GLU A 78 13.64 -2.80 3.28
CA GLU A 78 13.04 -2.02 4.38
C GLU A 78 11.58 -2.40 4.70
N HIS A 79 10.87 -3.06 3.77
CA HIS A 79 9.44 -3.39 3.91
C HIS A 79 9.15 -4.88 3.70
N ARG A 80 10.20 -5.69 3.56
CA ARG A 80 10.08 -7.12 3.28
C ARG A 80 9.28 -7.83 4.36
N ARG A 81 9.59 -7.57 5.62
CA ARG A 81 8.97 -8.26 6.76
C ARG A 81 7.48 -7.94 6.86
N GLU A 82 7.09 -6.68 6.71
CA GLU A 82 5.68 -6.30 6.70
C GLU A 82 4.94 -6.88 5.51
N ALA A 83 5.58 -6.91 4.33
CA ALA A 83 5.02 -7.53 3.14
C ALA A 83 4.82 -9.04 3.30
N GLU A 84 5.78 -9.74 3.89
CA GLU A 84 5.70 -11.18 4.18
C GLU A 84 4.53 -11.49 5.11
N ASN A 85 4.39 -10.76 6.21
CA ASN A 85 3.25 -10.91 7.13
C ASN A 85 1.90 -10.72 6.39
N GLY A 86 1.82 -9.74 5.48
CA GLY A 86 0.64 -9.50 4.67
C GLY A 86 0.32 -10.67 3.74
N LEU A 87 1.33 -11.18 3.04
CA LEU A 87 1.17 -12.30 2.10
C LEU A 87 0.83 -13.63 2.82
N ASP A 88 1.40 -13.87 4.00
CA ASP A 88 1.10 -15.03 4.82
C ASP A 88 -0.36 -15.04 5.25
N TYR A 89 -0.91 -13.88 5.62
CA TYR A 89 -2.34 -13.77 5.95
C TYR A 89 -3.25 -14.15 4.77
N ILE A 90 -2.94 -13.67 3.56
CA ILE A 90 -3.69 -14.04 2.34
C ILE A 90 -3.61 -15.55 2.11
N LYS A 91 -2.42 -16.15 2.28
CA LYS A 91 -2.24 -17.60 2.12
C LYS A 91 -3.11 -18.39 3.10
N SER A 92 -3.15 -17.99 4.37
CA SER A 92 -4.01 -18.62 5.37
C SER A 92 -5.51 -18.47 5.03
N LEU A 93 -5.93 -17.32 4.51
CA LEU A 93 -7.29 -17.13 4.03
C LEU A 93 -7.64 -18.06 2.86
N ASP A 94 -6.74 -18.21 1.89
CA ASP A 94 -6.94 -19.09 0.73
C ASP A 94 -7.04 -20.56 1.14
N GLU A 95 -6.23 -21.00 2.11
CA GLU A 95 -6.26 -22.36 2.67
C GLU A 95 -7.56 -22.63 3.44
N ALA A 96 -8.01 -21.67 4.25
CA ALA A 96 -9.27 -21.76 4.97
C ALA A 96 -10.48 -21.87 4.02
N LYS A 97 -10.52 -21.03 2.97
CA LYS A 97 -11.58 -21.07 1.96
C LYS A 97 -11.64 -22.41 1.24
N LYS A 98 -10.49 -22.98 0.87
CA LYS A 98 -10.43 -24.31 0.23
C LYS A 98 -10.95 -25.41 1.13
N SER A 99 -10.62 -25.35 2.42
CA SER A 99 -11.05 -26.35 3.42
C SER A 99 -12.56 -26.32 3.68
N LEU A 100 -13.20 -25.15 3.52
CA LEU A 100 -14.66 -24.99 3.67
C LEU A 100 -15.45 -25.45 2.44
N MET A 101 -14.80 -25.67 1.31
CA MET A 101 -15.44 -26.11 0.06
C MET A 101 -15.32 -27.63 -0.19
N GLN A 102 -14.65 -28.35 0.70
CA GLN A 102 -14.53 -29.82 0.70
C GLN A 102 -15.58 -30.45 1.62
#